data_AF-A0A1B6IZB9-F1
#
_entry.id   AF-A0A1B6IZB9-F1
#
_cell.length_a   1.000
_cell.length_b   1.000
_cell.length_c   1.000
_cell.angle_alpha   90.00
_cell.angle_beta   90.00
_cell.angle_gamma   90.00
#
_symmetry.space_group_name_H-M   'P 1'
#
loop_
_entity.id
_entity.type
_entity.pdbx_description
1 polymer ?
#
loop_
_entity_poly.entity_id
_entity_poly.type
_entity_poly.pdbx_seq_one_letter_code
_entity_poly.pdbx_strand_id
1 'polypeptide(L)'
;SLSCVSENCHHLKMLDTKPGVYTQYQPFLQKDKTILKKVLKGVQTKRPGEVQSALLRRHLLELTQSFMIPLERYMGTLMPLQKNISPYKAAPQPWPFNPDDFIASLETSGPQLTSGVKGDWVGLYRKFFRSPNFSGWYNARYKGMSQKLQILQLEALSDADLKKWVKDKKEVEVVDMILKIKCKLEKCDAEDMPLGEETRRQLQCRLQDIVCTLPEDLRTVLSYS
;
A
#
# COMPACT_ATOMS: atom_id res chain seq x y z
N SER A 1 15.62 -27.94 6.84
CA SER A 1 16.05 -28.72 8.00
C SER A 1 17.13 -27.94 8.72
N LEU A 2 16.81 -27.33 9.86
CA LEU A 2 17.79 -26.68 10.73
C LEU A 2 18.24 -27.73 11.75
N SER A 3 19.53 -28.04 11.81
CA SER A 3 20.09 -28.95 12.82
C SER A 3 20.84 -28.12 13.86
N CYS A 4 20.33 -28.10 15.10
CA CYS A 4 21.07 -27.63 16.27
C CYS A 4 21.85 -28.82 16.85
N VAL A 5 23.17 -28.68 17.02
CA VAL A 5 23.99 -29.67 17.72
C VAL A 5 24.21 -29.17 19.15
N SER A 6 23.70 -29.92 20.13
CA SER A 6 23.97 -29.78 21.56
C SER A 6 24.22 -31.19 22.11
N GLU A 7 25.48 -31.46 22.49
CA GLU A 7 26.09 -32.47 23.41
C GLU A 7 25.29 -33.77 23.73
N ASN A 8 25.79 -35.02 23.70
CA ASN A 8 27.12 -35.62 23.96
C ASN A 8 27.10 -37.09 23.46
N CYS A 9 28.17 -37.60 22.81
CA CYS A 9 28.83 -38.91 23.09
C CYS A 9 29.87 -39.31 22.03
N HIS A 10 31.13 -39.38 22.49
CA HIS A 10 32.31 -40.14 22.04
C HIS A 10 32.46 -40.65 20.58
N HIS A 11 33.60 -40.23 20.00
CA HIS A 11 34.35 -40.91 18.93
C HIS A 11 33.81 -40.82 17.50
N LEU A 12 33.53 -39.61 17.02
CA LEU A 12 33.68 -39.28 15.61
C LEU A 12 34.72 -38.17 15.48
N LYS A 13 35.74 -38.37 14.64
CA LYS A 13 36.78 -37.38 14.32
C LYS A 13 36.11 -36.04 13.99
N MET A 14 36.15 -35.11 14.94
CA MET A 14 35.65 -33.76 14.76
C MET A 14 36.54 -33.03 13.77
N LEU A 15 36.09 -32.98 12.52
CA LEU A 15 36.51 -31.92 11.62
C LEU A 15 36.17 -30.59 12.27
N ASP A 16 37.14 -29.69 12.23
CA ASP A 16 37.25 -28.37 12.85
C ASP A 16 36.08 -27.42 12.47
N THR A 17 34.90 -27.75 12.97
CA THR A 17 33.64 -27.12 12.55
C THR A 17 33.43 -25.89 13.42
N LYS A 18 33.77 -24.71 12.87
CA LYS A 18 33.59 -23.42 13.55
C LYS A 18 32.15 -23.29 14.09
N PRO A 19 31.94 -22.86 15.35
CA PRO A 19 30.60 -22.67 15.89
C PRO A 19 29.75 -21.78 14.98
N GLY A 20 28.55 -22.25 14.61
CA GLY A 20 27.67 -21.51 13.71
C GLY A 20 26.43 -22.30 13.28
N VAL A 21 25.47 -21.60 12.68
CA VAL A 21 24.30 -22.20 12.05
C VAL A 21 24.64 -22.50 10.58
N TYR A 22 24.60 -23.77 10.21
CA TYR A 22 24.81 -24.22 8.84
C TYR A 22 23.46 -24.31 8.12
N THR A 23 23.37 -23.65 6.96
CA THR A 23 22.17 -23.67 6.14
C THR A 23 22.56 -23.75 4.67
N GLN A 24 21.77 -24.50 3.88
CA GLN A 24 21.86 -24.51 2.42
C GLN A 24 21.23 -23.25 1.80
N TYR A 25 20.58 -22.41 2.62
CA TYR A 25 19.97 -21.18 2.17
C TYR A 25 21.01 -20.24 1.56
N GLN A 26 20.77 -19.86 0.31
CA GLN A 26 21.55 -18.82 -0.36
C GLN A 26 20.90 -17.46 -0.13
N PRO A 27 21.56 -16.53 0.60
CA PRO A 27 21.02 -15.21 0.82
C PRO A 27 21.11 -14.36 -0.45
N PHE A 28 20.07 -13.58 -0.73
CA PHE A 28 20.09 -12.60 -1.81
C PHE A 28 21.05 -11.44 -1.52
N LEU A 29 21.06 -10.97 -0.26
CA LEU A 29 21.85 -9.83 0.17
C LEU A 29 23.10 -10.27 0.92
N GLN A 30 24.18 -9.54 0.72
CA GLN A 30 25.44 -9.75 1.44
C GLN A 30 25.32 -9.25 2.88
N LYS A 31 26.05 -9.91 3.79
CA LYS A 31 26.15 -9.46 5.19
C LYS A 31 26.81 -8.08 5.28
N ASP A 32 26.20 -7.19 6.06
CA ASP A 32 26.85 -5.94 6.43
C ASP A 32 27.98 -6.23 7.44
N LYS A 33 29.22 -6.03 7.00
CA LYS A 33 30.40 -6.26 7.84
C LYS A 33 30.52 -5.23 8.97
N THR A 34 29.97 -4.02 8.78
CA THR A 34 30.01 -2.94 9.75
C THR A 34 29.12 -3.24 10.94
N ILE A 35 27.87 -3.66 10.70
CA ILE A 35 26.97 -4.05 11.78
C ILE A 35 27.52 -5.27 12.52
N LEU A 36 28.06 -6.25 11.79
CA LEU A 36 28.63 -7.46 12.39
C LEU A 36 29.79 -7.13 13.33
N LYS A 37 30.71 -6.25 12.92
CA LYS A 37 31.80 -5.76 13.79
C LYS A 37 31.27 -5.04 15.02
N LYS A 38 30.23 -4.20 14.89
CA LYS A 38 29.61 -3.46 16.02
C LYS A 38 28.95 -4.40 17.04
N VAL A 39 28.32 -5.48 16.56
CA VAL A 39 27.68 -6.50 17.40
C VAL A 39 28.76 -7.32 18.11
N LEU A 40 29.75 -7.84 17.38
CA LEU A 40 30.85 -8.62 17.95
C LEU A 40 31.64 -7.84 19.01
N LYS A 41 31.95 -6.57 18.73
CA LYS A 41 32.59 -5.67 19.71
C LYS A 41 31.71 -5.52 20.96
N GLY A 42 30.39 -5.40 20.80
CA GLY A 42 29.47 -5.33 21.94
C GLY A 42 29.50 -6.58 22.82
N VAL A 43 29.65 -7.77 22.22
CA VAL A 43 29.80 -9.03 22.98
C VAL A 43 31.11 -9.03 23.75
N GLN A 44 32.22 -8.67 23.08
CA GLN A 44 33.54 -8.59 23.70
C GLN A 44 33.59 -7.59 24.87
N THR A 45 32.90 -6.46 24.74
CA THR A 45 32.85 -5.43 25.79
C THR A 45 31.73 -5.65 26.81
N LYS A 46 31.09 -6.84 26.84
CA LYS A 46 29.97 -7.17 27.74
C LYS A 46 28.84 -6.11 27.73
N ARG A 47 28.54 -5.55 26.56
CA ARG A 47 27.44 -4.58 26.37
C ARG A 47 26.11 -5.25 26.76
N PRO A 48 25.21 -4.55 27.49
CA PRO A 48 23.89 -5.08 27.81
C PRO A 48 23.12 -5.57 26.58
N GLY A 49 22.38 -6.67 26.74
CA GLY A 49 21.69 -7.35 25.65
C GLY A 49 20.61 -6.48 25.00
N GLU A 50 20.01 -5.57 25.76
CA GLU A 50 19.00 -4.62 25.31
C GLU A 50 19.59 -3.65 24.27
N VAL A 51 20.81 -3.18 24.51
CA VAL A 51 21.51 -2.26 23.60
C VAL A 51 21.93 -2.99 22.32
N GLN A 52 22.37 -4.25 22.43
CA GLN A 52 22.67 -5.09 21.25
C GLN A 52 21.40 -5.33 20.42
N SER A 53 20.29 -5.64 21.10
CA SER A 53 18.99 -5.86 20.46
C SER A 53 18.46 -4.60 19.77
N ALA A 54 18.57 -3.45 20.42
CA ALA A 54 18.17 -2.16 19.84
C ALA A 54 18.99 -1.82 18.59
N LEU A 55 20.31 -2.06 18.63
CA LEU A 55 21.20 -1.85 17.49
C LEU A 55 20.83 -2.74 16.29
N LEU A 56 20.48 -4.01 16.54
CA LEU A 56 20.03 -4.93 15.49
C LEU A 56 18.66 -4.54 14.93
N ARG A 57 17.69 -4.22 15.80
CA ARG A 57 16.35 -3.77 15.39
C ARG A 57 16.42 -2.54 14.51
N ARG A 58 17.24 -1.55 14.89
CA ARG A 58 17.44 -0.34 14.09
C ARG A 58 17.99 -0.66 12.71
N HIS A 59 19.04 -1.47 12.63
CA HIS A 59 19.63 -1.87 11.34
C HIS A 59 18.63 -2.61 10.44
N LEU A 60 17.87 -3.56 11.00
CA LEU A 60 16.86 -4.30 10.24
C LEU A 60 15.70 -3.40 9.79
N LEU A 61 15.31 -2.43 10.61
CA LEU A 61 14.29 -1.45 10.25
C LEU A 61 14.75 -0.57 9.08
N GLU A 62 15.96 -0.01 9.16
CA GLU A 62 16.57 0.80 8.09
C GLU A 62 16.68 0.01 6.78
N LEU A 63 17.08 -1.26 6.86
CA LEU A 63 17.17 -2.14 5.71
C LEU A 63 15.79 -2.44 5.11
N THR A 64 14.79 -2.65 5.96
CA THR A 64 13.40 -2.87 5.53
C THR A 64 12.83 -1.62 4.86
N GLN A 65 13.07 -0.44 5.42
CA GLN A 65 12.67 0.83 4.81
C GLN A 65 13.33 1.02 3.44
N SER A 66 14.63 0.75 3.35
CA SER A 66 15.37 0.81 2.08
C SER A 66 14.77 -0.13 1.02
N PHE A 67 14.34 -1.32 1.43
CA PHE A 67 13.64 -2.28 0.57
C PHE A 67 12.21 -1.80 0.20
N MET A 68 11.48 -1.15 1.09
CA MET A 68 10.10 -0.73 0.81
C MET A 68 10.01 0.56 0.00
N ILE A 69 10.95 1.51 0.13
CA ILE A 69 10.91 2.83 -0.53
C ILE A 69 10.66 2.74 -2.05
N PRO A 70 11.39 1.89 -2.82
CA PRO A 70 11.14 1.76 -4.26
C PRO A 70 9.71 1.29 -4.57
N LEU A 71 9.18 0.34 -3.77
CA LEU A 71 7.83 -0.17 -3.94
C LEU A 71 6.79 0.91 -3.70
N GLU A 72 6.95 1.70 -2.63
CA GLU A 72 6.03 2.79 -2.32
C GLU A 72 6.05 3.87 -3.39
N ARG A 73 7.24 4.21 -3.89
CA ARG A 73 7.41 5.16 -4.99
C ARG A 73 6.71 4.68 -6.25
N TYR A 74 6.91 3.41 -6.63
CA TYR A 74 6.26 2.83 -7.80
C TYR A 74 4.74 2.77 -7.65
N MET A 75 4.23 2.40 -6.48
CA MET A 75 2.78 2.47 -6.19
C MET A 75 2.24 3.89 -6.40
N GLY A 76 2.98 4.92 -6.03
CA GLY A 76 2.62 6.32 -6.29
C GLY A 76 2.44 6.63 -7.79
N THR A 77 3.21 6.00 -8.67
CA THR A 77 3.07 6.19 -10.13
C THR A 77 1.83 5.51 -10.71
N LEU A 78 1.21 4.59 -9.97
CA LEU A 78 -0.02 3.92 -10.39
C LEU A 78 -1.27 4.79 -10.14
N MET A 79 -1.13 5.96 -9.52
CA MET A 79 -2.24 6.88 -9.32
C MET A 79 -2.59 7.63 -10.63
N PRO A 80 -3.85 7.63 -11.07
CA PRO A 80 -4.33 8.50 -12.13
C PRO A 80 -4.15 9.97 -11.77
N LEU A 81 -3.90 10.82 -12.78
CA LEU A 81 -3.81 12.26 -12.59
C LEU A 81 -5.17 12.82 -12.14
N GLN A 82 -5.17 13.71 -11.14
CA GLN A 82 -6.41 14.30 -10.60
C GLN A 82 -7.25 15.01 -11.66
N LYS A 83 -6.60 15.71 -12.61
CA LYS A 83 -7.29 16.38 -13.74
C LYS A 83 -8.10 15.43 -14.65
N ASN A 84 -7.82 14.13 -14.59
CA ASN A 84 -8.54 13.12 -15.37
C ASN A 84 -9.75 12.54 -14.60
N ILE A 85 -9.96 12.93 -13.35
CA ILE A 85 -11.10 12.50 -12.53
C ILE A 85 -12.31 13.32 -12.94
N SER A 86 -13.29 12.68 -13.58
CA SER A 86 -14.53 13.33 -13.99
C SER A 86 -15.58 13.24 -12.87
N PRO A 87 -16.27 14.34 -12.55
CA PRO A 87 -17.31 14.33 -11.51
C PRO A 87 -18.47 13.40 -11.88
N TYR A 88 -18.84 13.35 -13.17
CA TYR A 88 -20.03 12.65 -13.64
C TYR A 88 -19.78 11.18 -14.05
N LYS A 89 -18.53 10.69 -13.95
CA LYS A 89 -18.18 9.30 -14.28
C LYS A 89 -17.78 8.52 -13.02
N ALA A 90 -17.66 7.20 -13.16
CA ALA A 90 -17.09 6.37 -12.12
C ALA A 90 -15.66 6.85 -11.78
N ALA A 91 -15.29 6.80 -10.49
CA ALA A 91 -13.94 7.11 -10.10
C ALA A 91 -12.97 6.14 -10.80
N PRO A 92 -11.85 6.65 -11.34
CA PRO A 92 -10.88 5.79 -11.98
C PRO A 92 -10.30 4.81 -10.96
N GLN A 93 -9.79 3.68 -11.46
CA GLN A 93 -9.06 2.73 -10.64
C GLN A 93 -7.55 3.03 -10.69
N PRO A 94 -6.78 2.68 -9.65
CA PRO A 94 -5.33 2.68 -9.75
C PRO A 94 -4.87 1.78 -10.91
N TRP A 95 -3.78 2.14 -11.57
CA TRP A 95 -3.18 1.30 -12.59
C TRP A 95 -2.71 -0.03 -11.97
N PRO A 96 -2.80 -1.15 -12.69
CA PRO A 96 -2.37 -2.44 -12.17
C PRO A 96 -0.86 -2.43 -11.92
N PHE A 97 -0.43 -3.08 -10.85
CA PHE A 97 1.00 -3.26 -10.56
C PHE A 97 1.62 -4.22 -11.55
N ASN A 98 2.70 -3.79 -12.22
CA ASN A 98 3.49 -4.64 -13.11
C ASN A 98 4.86 -4.94 -12.47
N PRO A 99 5.13 -6.20 -12.08
CA PRO A 99 6.42 -6.59 -11.51
C PRO A 99 7.61 -6.27 -12.41
N ASP A 100 7.50 -6.45 -13.72
CA ASP A 100 8.65 -6.27 -14.62
C ASP A 100 8.98 -4.78 -14.82
N ASP A 101 7.98 -3.91 -14.92
CA ASP A 101 8.17 -2.45 -14.94
C ASP A 101 8.78 -1.96 -13.63
N PHE A 102 8.31 -2.50 -12.50
CA PHE A 102 8.92 -2.22 -11.20
C PHE A 102 10.39 -2.63 -11.17
N ILE A 103 10.73 -3.86 -11.59
CA ILE A 103 12.11 -4.33 -11.60
C ILE A 103 12.99 -3.46 -12.52
N ALA A 104 12.49 -3.06 -13.69
CA ALA A 104 13.22 -2.15 -14.59
C ALA A 104 13.51 -0.80 -13.94
N SER A 105 12.60 -0.29 -13.11
CA SER A 105 12.80 0.97 -12.38
C SER A 105 13.92 0.92 -11.32
N LEU A 106 14.32 -0.27 -10.87
CA LEU A 106 15.32 -0.43 -9.81
C LEU A 106 16.71 0.05 -10.21
N GLU A 107 17.03 0.12 -11.50
CA GLU A 107 18.31 0.66 -11.96
C GLU A 107 18.50 2.12 -11.53
N THR A 108 17.44 2.92 -11.60
CA THR A 108 17.46 4.36 -11.31
C THR A 108 16.87 4.72 -9.95
N SER A 109 15.99 3.87 -9.39
CA SER A 109 15.23 4.14 -8.17
C SER A 109 15.28 3.01 -7.14
N GLY A 110 16.30 2.15 -7.18
CA GLY A 110 16.39 0.99 -6.30
C GLY A 110 16.96 1.27 -4.89
N PRO A 111 17.02 0.23 -4.04
CA PRO A 111 17.50 0.31 -2.65
C PRO A 111 18.94 0.80 -2.50
N GLN A 112 19.77 0.73 -3.56
CA GLN A 112 21.14 1.24 -3.56
C GLN A 112 21.23 2.74 -3.27
N LEU A 113 20.13 3.49 -3.43
CA LEU A 113 20.07 4.91 -3.09
C LEU A 113 19.96 5.18 -1.58
N THR A 114 19.49 4.20 -0.82
CA THR A 114 19.18 4.33 0.62
C THR A 114 19.91 3.31 1.48
N SER A 115 20.51 2.28 0.88
CA SER A 115 21.28 1.24 1.54
C SER A 115 22.61 0.96 0.84
N GLY A 116 23.67 0.83 1.64
CA GLY A 116 24.98 0.36 1.17
C GLY A 116 25.08 -1.17 1.04
N VAL A 117 24.02 -1.92 1.36
CA VAL A 117 24.01 -3.38 1.28
C VAL A 117 23.99 -3.83 -0.18
N LYS A 118 24.94 -4.69 -0.52
CA LYS A 118 25.09 -5.25 -1.88
C LYS A 118 24.43 -6.62 -1.98
N GLY A 119 24.08 -7.02 -3.19
CA GLY A 119 23.53 -8.35 -3.48
C GLY A 119 22.45 -8.30 -4.55
N ASP A 120 21.73 -9.40 -4.66
CA ASP A 120 20.64 -9.59 -5.61
C ASP A 120 19.31 -9.02 -5.08
N TRP A 121 19.19 -7.70 -5.11
CA TRP A 121 17.95 -7.01 -4.76
C TRP A 121 16.77 -7.43 -5.66
N VAL A 122 17.03 -7.66 -6.95
CA VAL A 122 16.02 -8.07 -7.93
C VAL A 122 15.43 -9.43 -7.53
N GLY A 123 16.27 -10.43 -7.24
CA GLY A 123 15.83 -11.74 -6.78
C GLY A 123 15.06 -11.67 -5.47
N LEU A 124 15.46 -10.79 -4.55
CA LEU A 124 14.73 -10.57 -3.31
C LEU A 124 13.32 -10.03 -3.56
N TYR A 125 13.15 -9.03 -4.43
CA TYR A 125 11.82 -8.54 -4.82
C TYR A 125 10.99 -9.61 -5.52
N ARG A 126 11.58 -10.35 -6.48
CA ARG A 126 10.88 -11.46 -7.17
C ARG A 126 10.39 -12.52 -6.19
N LYS A 127 11.17 -12.84 -5.15
CA LYS A 127 10.74 -13.73 -4.06
C LYS A 127 9.64 -13.09 -3.22
N PHE A 128 9.76 -11.81 -2.89
CA PHE A 128 8.76 -11.09 -2.09
C PHE A 128 7.40 -11.06 -2.78
N PHE A 129 7.35 -10.82 -4.09
CA PHE A 129 6.09 -10.81 -4.87
C PHE A 129 5.32 -12.12 -4.84
N ARG A 130 6.00 -13.24 -4.58
CA ARG A 130 5.38 -14.57 -4.45
C ARG A 130 4.96 -14.88 -3.01
N SER A 131 5.16 -13.95 -2.08
CA SER A 131 4.89 -14.17 -0.66
C SER A 131 3.53 -13.61 -0.24
N PRO A 132 2.88 -14.20 0.78
CA PRO A 132 1.66 -13.66 1.38
C PRO A 132 1.83 -12.23 1.94
N ASN A 133 3.05 -11.88 2.34
CA ASN A 133 3.37 -10.55 2.84
C ASN A 133 3.18 -9.48 1.75
N PHE A 134 3.60 -9.77 0.51
CA PHE A 134 3.37 -8.87 -0.61
C PHE A 134 1.89 -8.77 -0.93
N SER A 135 1.15 -9.89 -0.98
CA SER A 135 -0.29 -9.82 -1.28
C SER A 135 -1.05 -8.99 -0.24
N GLY A 136 -0.76 -9.16 1.05
CA GLY A 136 -1.39 -8.37 2.11
C GLY A 136 -1.04 -6.89 2.00
N TRP A 137 0.25 -6.58 1.82
CA TRP A 137 0.73 -5.21 1.65
C TRP A 137 0.13 -4.53 0.40
N TYR A 138 0.16 -5.22 -0.74
CA TYR A 138 -0.35 -4.69 -2.02
C TYR A 138 -1.84 -4.43 -1.93
N ASN A 139 -2.63 -5.38 -1.43
CA ASN A 139 -4.08 -5.22 -1.30
C ASN A 139 -4.44 -4.05 -0.39
N ALA A 140 -3.74 -3.87 0.74
CA ALA A 140 -3.95 -2.74 1.63
C ALA A 140 -3.65 -1.40 0.92
N ARG A 141 -2.54 -1.32 0.18
CA ARG A 141 -2.16 -0.11 -0.56
C ARG A 141 -3.11 0.18 -1.72
N TYR A 142 -3.48 -0.83 -2.48
CA TYR A 142 -4.45 -0.71 -3.57
C TYR A 142 -5.81 -0.25 -3.04
N LYS A 143 -6.31 -0.83 -1.95
CA LYS A 143 -7.54 -0.39 -1.29
C LYS A 143 -7.47 1.09 -0.90
N GLY A 144 -6.39 1.52 -0.24
CA GLY A 144 -6.22 2.92 0.15
C GLY A 144 -6.17 3.89 -1.04
N MET A 145 -5.49 3.52 -2.13
CA MET A 145 -5.47 4.31 -3.36
C MET A 145 -6.85 4.39 -4.01
N SER A 146 -7.57 3.27 -4.11
CA SER A 146 -8.93 3.23 -4.65
C SER A 146 -9.89 4.09 -3.82
N GLN A 147 -9.83 4.00 -2.49
CA GLN A 147 -10.60 4.86 -1.59
C GLN A 147 -10.27 6.34 -1.80
N LYS A 148 -8.99 6.70 -1.94
CA LYS A 148 -8.59 8.08 -2.21
C LYS A 148 -9.15 8.59 -3.54
N LEU A 149 -9.18 7.77 -4.59
CA LEU A 149 -9.77 8.14 -5.87
C LEU A 149 -11.30 8.31 -5.78
N GLN A 150 -12.00 7.51 -4.97
CA GLN A 150 -13.43 7.74 -4.71
C GLN A 150 -13.66 9.08 -4.02
N ILE A 151 -12.87 9.42 -3.00
CA ILE A 151 -12.97 10.71 -2.30
C ILE A 151 -12.74 11.86 -3.28
N LEU A 152 -11.66 11.81 -4.07
CA LEU A 152 -11.37 12.85 -5.06
C LEU A 152 -12.50 13.02 -6.10
N GLN A 153 -13.16 11.93 -6.49
CA GLN A 153 -14.29 12.01 -7.41
C GLN A 153 -15.54 12.60 -6.73
N LEU A 154 -15.76 12.33 -5.44
CA LEU A 154 -16.84 12.94 -4.66
C LEU A 154 -16.61 14.44 -4.44
N GLU A 155 -15.37 14.85 -4.17
CA GLU A 155 -14.96 16.26 -4.10
C GLU A 155 -15.20 16.96 -5.45
N ALA A 156 -14.76 16.37 -6.56
CA ALA A 156 -15.04 16.93 -7.88
C ALA A 156 -16.56 17.05 -8.15
N LEU A 157 -17.34 16.07 -7.67
CA LEU A 157 -18.79 16.05 -7.83
C LEU A 157 -19.51 17.08 -6.96
N SER A 158 -19.03 17.36 -5.75
CA SER A 158 -19.59 18.41 -4.89
C SER A 158 -19.49 19.78 -5.56
N ASP A 159 -18.36 20.03 -6.21
CA ASP A 159 -18.04 21.29 -6.88
C ASP A 159 -18.74 21.43 -8.24
N ALA A 160 -19.14 20.32 -8.85
CA ALA A 160 -19.80 20.29 -10.15
C ALA A 160 -21.22 20.90 -10.10
N ASP A 161 -21.60 21.58 -11.20
CA ASP A 161 -22.97 22.06 -11.39
C ASP A 161 -23.87 20.94 -11.90
N LEU A 162 -24.53 20.27 -10.96
CA LEU A 162 -25.47 19.20 -11.27
C LEU A 162 -26.79 19.70 -11.86
N LYS A 163 -27.24 20.92 -11.54
CA LYS A 163 -28.47 21.49 -12.13
C LYS A 163 -28.32 21.69 -13.62
N LYS A 164 -27.14 22.16 -14.06
CA LYS A 164 -26.82 22.27 -15.49
C LYS A 164 -26.72 20.91 -16.15
N TRP A 165 -26.09 19.93 -15.50
CA TRP A 165 -25.92 18.58 -16.05
C TRP A 165 -27.26 17.87 -16.32
N VAL A 166 -28.25 18.03 -15.45
CA VAL A 166 -29.56 17.37 -15.56
C VAL A 166 -30.35 17.79 -16.81
N LYS A 167 -30.18 19.03 -17.30
CA LYS A 167 -30.99 19.58 -18.40
C LYS A 167 -30.92 18.76 -19.69
N ASP A 168 -29.78 18.10 -19.93
CA ASP A 168 -29.53 17.30 -21.14
C ASP A 168 -29.59 15.79 -20.86
N LYS A 169 -30.26 15.38 -19.77
CA LYS A 169 -30.26 13.99 -19.29
C LYS A 169 -31.66 13.41 -19.19
N LYS A 170 -31.78 12.12 -19.48
CA LYS A 170 -33.02 11.37 -19.27
C LYS A 170 -33.22 11.15 -17.77
N GLU A 171 -34.48 11.11 -17.33
CA GLU A 171 -34.84 10.86 -15.93
C GLU A 171 -34.13 9.64 -15.35
N VAL A 172 -34.01 8.55 -16.12
CA VAL A 172 -33.29 7.33 -15.69
C VAL A 172 -31.80 7.58 -15.40
N GLU A 173 -31.13 8.46 -16.16
CA GLU A 173 -29.73 8.83 -15.91
C GLU A 173 -29.61 9.70 -14.64
N VAL A 174 -30.61 10.55 -14.40
CA VAL A 174 -30.68 11.42 -13.24
C VAL A 174 -30.92 10.60 -11.96
N VAL A 175 -31.86 9.67 -12.01
CA VAL A 175 -32.14 8.72 -10.92
C VAL A 175 -30.92 7.85 -10.63
N ASP A 176 -30.26 7.30 -11.66
CA ASP A 176 -29.02 6.52 -11.51
C ASP A 176 -27.91 7.35 -10.85
N MET A 177 -27.77 8.63 -11.21
CA MET A 177 -26.81 9.53 -10.54
C MET A 177 -27.14 9.72 -9.06
N ILE A 178 -28.41 9.96 -8.71
CA ILE A 178 -28.86 10.12 -7.32
C ILE A 178 -28.52 8.87 -6.51
N LEU A 179 -28.90 7.69 -7.01
CA LEU A 179 -28.64 6.42 -6.35
C LEU A 179 -27.13 6.15 -6.19
N LYS A 180 -26.33 6.48 -7.21
CA LYS A 180 -24.87 6.36 -7.15
C LYS A 180 -24.26 7.26 -6.08
N ILE A 181 -24.74 8.50 -5.92
CA ILE A 181 -24.22 9.41 -4.89
C ILE A 181 -24.62 8.90 -3.50
N LYS A 182 -25.90 8.54 -3.29
CA LYS A 182 -26.37 7.97 -2.01
C LYS A 182 -25.56 6.73 -1.61
N CYS A 183 -25.44 5.75 -2.52
CA CYS A 183 -24.67 4.53 -2.27
C CYS A 183 -23.19 4.81 -1.96
N LYS A 184 -22.59 5.83 -2.59
CA LYS A 184 -21.21 6.23 -2.28
C LYS A 184 -21.07 6.86 -0.91
N LEU A 185 -22.02 7.70 -0.49
CA LEU A 185 -22.03 8.31 0.85
C LEU A 185 -22.19 7.23 1.93
N GLU A 186 -23.11 6.29 1.74
CA GLU A 186 -23.29 5.14 2.65
C GLU A 186 -22.02 4.28 2.74
N LYS A 187 -21.35 4.02 1.61
CA LYS A 187 -20.07 3.30 1.60
C LYS A 187 -18.98 4.05 2.33
N CYS A 188 -18.91 5.38 2.20
CA CYS A 188 -17.97 6.17 2.96
C CYS A 188 -18.21 6.04 4.47
N ASP A 189 -19.46 5.97 4.91
CA ASP A 189 -19.81 5.79 6.32
C ASP A 189 -19.49 4.38 6.81
N ALA A 190 -19.82 3.35 6.03
CA ALA A 190 -19.57 1.96 6.38
C ALA A 190 -18.06 1.62 6.44
N GLU A 191 -17.24 2.25 5.60
CA GLU A 191 -15.79 2.03 5.54
C GLU A 191 -14.95 3.06 6.32
N ASP A 192 -15.58 3.96 7.09
CA ASP A 192 -14.94 5.06 7.83
C ASP A 192 -13.94 5.85 6.94
N MET A 193 -14.38 6.17 5.72
CA MET A 193 -13.56 6.90 4.76
C MET A 193 -13.48 8.38 5.17
N PRO A 194 -12.30 9.03 5.10
CA PRO A 194 -12.11 10.41 5.53
C PRO A 194 -12.62 11.40 4.47
N LEU A 195 -13.94 11.45 4.29
CA LEU A 195 -14.63 12.44 3.48
C LEU A 195 -14.84 13.71 4.30
N GLY A 196 -14.49 14.88 3.75
CA GLY A 196 -14.69 16.15 4.45
C GLY A 196 -16.17 16.44 4.70
N GLU A 197 -16.49 16.93 5.91
CA GLU A 197 -17.87 17.31 6.29
C GLU A 197 -18.48 18.33 5.33
N GLU A 198 -17.68 19.28 4.85
CA GLU A 198 -18.12 20.28 3.88
C GLU A 198 -18.50 19.65 2.52
N THR A 199 -17.67 18.73 2.02
CA THR A 199 -17.96 17.97 0.80
C THR A 199 -19.25 17.17 0.94
N ARG A 200 -19.45 16.52 2.10
CA ARG A 200 -20.66 15.75 2.41
C ARG A 200 -21.89 16.66 2.41
N ARG A 201 -21.85 17.78 3.12
CA ARG A 201 -22.93 18.76 3.18
C ARG A 201 -23.27 19.30 1.79
N GLN A 202 -22.26 19.65 1.01
CA GLN A 202 -22.44 20.15 -0.35
C GLN A 202 -23.07 19.09 -1.25
N LEU A 203 -22.62 17.83 -1.21
CA LEU A 203 -23.24 16.73 -1.95
C LEU A 203 -24.71 16.50 -1.56
N GLN A 204 -25.06 16.63 -0.27
CA GLN A 204 -26.45 16.55 0.18
C GLN A 204 -27.31 17.68 -0.40
N CYS A 205 -26.81 18.92 -0.41
CA CYS A 205 -27.50 20.03 -1.09
C CYS A 205 -27.66 19.78 -2.59
N ARG A 206 -26.61 19.30 -3.26
CA ARG A 206 -26.65 18.97 -4.70
C ARG A 206 -27.64 17.84 -5.01
N LEU A 207 -27.75 16.85 -4.13
CA LEU A 207 -28.73 15.77 -4.23
C LEU A 207 -30.16 16.32 -4.15
N GLN A 208 -30.45 17.16 -3.15
CA GLN A 208 -31.78 17.79 -3.02
C GLN A 208 -32.12 18.63 -4.25
N ASP A 209 -31.16 19.40 -4.74
CA ASP A 209 -31.30 20.22 -5.94
C ASP A 209 -31.70 19.40 -7.17
N ILE A 210 -31.09 18.23 -7.40
CA ILE A 210 -31.44 17.34 -8.51
C ILE A 210 -32.80 16.68 -8.26
N VAL A 211 -33.07 16.19 -7.05
CA VAL A 211 -34.35 15.53 -6.73
C VAL A 211 -35.53 16.45 -7.04
N CYS A 212 -35.41 17.74 -6.73
CA CYS A 212 -36.42 18.76 -7.05
C CYS A 212 -36.68 18.97 -8.56
N THR A 213 -35.80 18.50 -9.45
CA THR A 213 -35.99 18.58 -10.91
C THR A 213 -36.78 17.40 -11.48
N LEU A 214 -36.97 16.32 -10.71
CA LEU A 214 -37.71 15.15 -11.16
C LEU A 214 -39.22 15.31 -10.98
N PRO A 215 -40.04 14.57 -11.75
CA PRO A 215 -41.49 14.48 -11.52
C PRO A 215 -41.86 13.92 -10.13
N GLU A 216 -43.09 14.17 -9.68
CA GLU A 216 -43.55 13.89 -8.32
C GLU A 216 -43.55 12.39 -7.95
N ASP A 217 -43.88 11.54 -8.92
CA ASP A 217 -43.87 10.08 -8.79
C ASP A 217 -42.45 9.56 -8.49
N LEU A 218 -41.45 10.04 -9.23
CA LEU A 218 -40.04 9.67 -9.00
C LEU A 218 -39.48 10.26 -7.70
N ARG A 219 -39.87 11.50 -7.35
CA ARG A 219 -39.49 12.12 -6.07
C ARG A 219 -39.98 11.31 -4.87
N THR A 220 -41.22 10.85 -4.93
CA THR A 220 -41.84 10.04 -3.88
C THR A 220 -41.05 8.75 -3.66
N VAL A 221 -40.73 8.01 -4.73
CA VAL A 221 -39.93 6.77 -4.64
C VAL A 221 -38.55 7.01 -4.02
N LEU A 222 -37.86 8.09 -4.42
CA LEU A 222 -36.51 8.41 -3.94
C LEU A 222 -36.45 8.92 -2.50
N SER A 223 -37.59 9.29 -1.91
CA SER A 223 -37.69 9.72 -0.50
C SER A 223 -37.76 8.55 0.48
N TYR A 224 -38.19 7.38 0.02
CA TYR A 224 -38.30 6.14 0.80
C TYR A 224 -37.05 5.23 0.68
N SER A 225 -36.14 5.56 -0.22
CA SER A 225 -34.87 4.86 -0.48
C SER A 225 -33.68 5.62 0.08
#